data_AF-B9IQ10-F1
#
_entry.id   AF-B9IQ10-F1
#
_cell.length_a   1.000
_cell.length_b   1.000
_cell.length_c   1.000
_cell.angle_alpha   90.00
_cell.angle_beta   90.00
_cell.angle_gamma   90.00
#
_symmetry.space_group_name_H-M   'P 1'
#
loop_
_entity.id
_entity.type
_entity.pdbx_description
1 polymer ?
#
loop_
_entity_poly.entity_id
_entity_poly.type
_entity_poly.pdbx_seq_one_letter_code
_entity_poly.pdbx_strand_id
1 'polypeptide(L)'
;MPSVFLYHVVGDLTVGKPEMVEFYETETVESAIRAIGESTECGIPVWKRKSHVGMIENSETRLQRFVGILNSLDIVAFLASTECLEDRDKAIKTPVSQVVVPNTSLLKQVDPATRLIDALEMMKQGVRRLIVPKSMGWKGMSKRFSILYNGKWLKNADTSNSSSNNNLTINPNRPSSSSGTSNRDKFCCLSREDVIRFLIGCLGALAPLPLSSISSLGAINTNYNSLEASLPAIEATRKLPEDPSAIAVVEPIPNGQCKIIGEISASRLWKCDYLAAAWALANLSAGQFVMGVEDNVTSRSLPDFAVNSAADDDNTAHGAGSTRLRKFSSRSIGFNPGNSIGIGRSVYRGRSAPLTCKITSSLAAVMAQMLSHRATHVWVIEDHSDDILVGVVGYADILAAVTKQPASVTHVNRPEAFATLC
;
A
#
# COMPACT_ATOMS: atom_id res chain seq x y z
N MET A 1 -1.56 -19.85 -18.95
CA MET A 1 -1.62 -18.43 -18.54
C MET A 1 -2.76 -17.76 -19.28
N PRO A 2 -3.56 -16.90 -18.63
CA PRO A 2 -4.60 -16.14 -19.30
C PRO A 2 -4.06 -15.30 -20.46
N SER A 3 -4.76 -15.33 -21.60
CA SER A 3 -4.29 -14.72 -22.85
C SER A 3 -4.15 -13.20 -22.76
N VAL A 4 -4.91 -12.55 -21.87
CA VAL A 4 -4.82 -11.12 -21.58
C VAL A 4 -3.39 -10.69 -21.22
N PHE A 5 -2.61 -11.52 -20.53
CA PHE A 5 -1.25 -11.19 -20.13
C PHE A 5 -0.23 -11.26 -21.27
N LEU A 6 -0.59 -11.87 -22.40
CA LEU A 6 0.24 -11.96 -23.59
C LEU A 6 0.00 -10.79 -24.56
N TYR A 7 -1.17 -10.15 -24.49
CA TYR A 7 -1.58 -9.12 -25.46
C TYR A 7 -1.42 -7.68 -24.96
N HIS A 8 -1.24 -7.49 -23.65
CA HIS A 8 -1.09 -6.19 -23.02
C HIS A 8 0.35 -5.86 -22.64
N VAL A 9 0.66 -4.57 -22.73
CA VAL A 9 1.95 -4.00 -22.32
C VAL A 9 1.74 -2.96 -21.23
N VAL A 10 2.80 -2.63 -20.50
CA VAL A 10 2.76 -1.63 -19.43
C VAL A 10 2.25 -0.27 -19.93
N GLY A 11 2.59 0.10 -21.17
CA GLY A 11 2.12 1.33 -21.81
C GLY A 11 0.59 1.48 -21.83
N ASP A 12 -0.16 0.38 -21.92
CA ASP A 12 -1.63 0.39 -21.94
C ASP A 12 -2.20 0.94 -20.62
N LEU A 13 -1.49 0.77 -19.50
CA LEU A 13 -1.89 1.22 -18.16
C LEU A 13 -1.49 2.68 -17.88
N THR A 14 -0.72 3.31 -18.78
CA THR A 14 -0.22 4.69 -18.59
C THR A 14 -1.19 5.77 -19.07
N VAL A 15 -2.24 5.38 -19.79
CA VAL A 15 -3.21 6.33 -20.36
C VAL A 15 -3.93 7.07 -19.23
N GLY A 16 -3.95 8.40 -19.31
CA GLY A 16 -4.57 9.26 -18.28
C GLY A 16 -3.75 9.41 -16.99
N LYS A 17 -2.60 8.75 -16.86
CA LYS A 17 -1.75 8.91 -15.67
C LYS A 17 -1.08 10.29 -15.65
N PRO A 18 -1.10 10.99 -14.50
CA PRO A 18 -0.40 12.25 -14.36
C PRO A 18 1.10 12.05 -14.50
N GLU A 19 1.80 13.15 -14.79
CA GLU A 19 3.26 13.15 -14.72
C GLU A 19 3.69 12.97 -13.25
N MET A 20 4.73 12.16 -13.03
CA MET A 20 5.28 11.92 -11.71
C MET A 20 5.95 13.19 -11.19
N VAL A 21 5.60 13.59 -9.98
CA VAL A 21 6.29 14.64 -9.23
C VAL A 21 7.18 13.95 -8.20
N GLU A 22 8.47 14.26 -8.21
CA GLU A 22 9.42 13.74 -7.22
C GLU A 22 9.23 14.47 -5.88
N PHE A 23 9.06 13.71 -4.80
CA PHE A 23 9.06 14.23 -3.43
C PHE A 23 10.44 14.00 -2.81
N TYR A 24 11.09 15.03 -2.28
CA TYR A 24 12.49 14.94 -1.88
C TYR A 24 12.70 14.56 -0.41
N GLU A 25 13.78 13.83 -0.11
CA GLU A 25 14.14 13.40 1.25
C GLU A 25 14.46 14.58 2.20
N THR A 26 14.74 15.76 1.64
CA THR A 26 14.99 17.00 2.38
C THR A 26 13.70 17.74 2.76
N GLU A 27 12.55 17.34 2.20
CA GLU A 27 11.27 17.93 2.56
C GLU A 27 10.85 17.51 3.96
N THR A 28 9.97 18.31 4.57
CA THR A 28 9.52 18.11 5.94
C THR A 28 8.46 17.03 6.04
N VAL A 29 8.31 16.43 7.23
CA VAL A 29 7.19 15.54 7.56
C VAL A 29 5.86 16.22 7.26
N GLU A 30 5.68 17.49 7.64
CA GLU A 30 4.48 18.28 7.32
C GLU A 30 4.14 18.28 5.81
N SER A 31 5.14 18.51 4.96
CA SER A 31 4.97 18.50 3.51
C SER A 31 4.57 17.11 3.00
N ALA A 32 5.13 16.05 3.60
CA ALA A 32 4.77 14.68 3.29
C ALA A 32 3.34 14.34 3.69
N ILE A 33 2.85 14.83 4.84
CA ILE A 33 1.46 14.66 5.28
C ILE A 33 0.51 15.22 4.23
N ARG A 34 0.76 16.45 3.75
CA ARG A 34 -0.03 17.07 2.68
C ARG A 34 0.05 16.27 1.38
N ALA A 35 1.25 15.89 0.95
CA ALA A 35 1.45 15.13 -0.29
C ALA A 35 0.74 13.77 -0.27
N ILE A 36 0.77 13.04 0.84
CA ILE A 36 0.04 11.76 1.00
C ILE A 36 -1.48 12.00 1.05
N GLY A 37 -1.94 13.09 1.68
CA GLY A 37 -3.36 13.47 1.73
C GLY A 37 -3.96 13.77 0.36
N GLU A 38 -3.17 14.38 -0.53
CA GLU A 38 -3.52 14.71 -1.92
C GLU A 38 -3.32 13.53 -2.88
N SER A 39 -2.48 12.56 -2.51
CA SER A 39 -2.22 11.37 -3.31
C SER A 39 -3.47 10.50 -3.52
N THR A 40 -3.40 9.67 -4.56
CA THR A 40 -4.38 8.62 -4.83
C THR A 40 -4.10 7.33 -4.05
N GLU A 41 -3.03 7.30 -3.25
CA GLU A 41 -2.57 6.16 -2.47
C GLU A 41 -2.04 6.62 -1.09
N CYS A 42 -1.93 5.70 -0.14
CA CYS A 42 -1.47 5.97 1.23
C CYS A 42 0.06 6.10 1.38
N GLY A 43 0.82 6.20 0.28
CA GLY A 43 2.26 6.37 0.33
C GLY A 43 2.85 6.92 -0.96
N ILE A 44 3.97 7.63 -0.82
CA ILE A 44 4.65 8.39 -1.88
C ILE A 44 6.10 7.93 -2.03
N PRO A 45 6.64 7.87 -3.26
CA PRO A 45 8.05 7.58 -3.49
C PRO A 45 8.91 8.79 -3.10
N VAL A 46 9.98 8.55 -2.34
CA VAL A 46 10.92 9.57 -1.85
C VAL A 46 12.23 9.51 -2.65
N TRP A 47 12.77 10.68 -2.98
CA TRP A 47 13.92 10.84 -3.87
C TRP A 47 15.02 11.70 -3.26
N LYS A 48 16.26 11.38 -3.58
CA LYS A 48 17.40 12.29 -3.43
C LYS A 48 17.35 13.37 -4.50
N ARG A 49 17.80 14.58 -4.14
CA ARG A 49 17.94 15.68 -5.12
C ARG A 49 18.99 15.31 -6.16
N LYS A 50 18.80 15.81 -7.39
CA LYS A 50 19.81 15.72 -8.45
C LYS A 50 21.08 16.49 -8.04
N SER A 51 22.25 15.88 -8.24
CA SER A 51 23.55 16.50 -7.94
C SER A 51 23.88 17.68 -8.87
N HIS A 52 23.44 17.63 -10.13
CA HIS A 52 23.66 18.70 -11.10
C HIS A 52 22.36 19.06 -11.86
N VAL A 53 21.96 20.33 -11.78
CA VAL A 53 20.79 20.86 -12.49
C VAL A 53 21.10 20.89 -13.99
N GLY A 54 20.31 20.17 -14.80
CA GLY A 54 20.45 20.15 -16.27
C GLY A 54 21.15 18.92 -16.86
N MET A 55 21.63 17.98 -16.03
CA MET A 55 22.16 16.70 -16.50
C MET A 55 21.02 15.74 -16.89
N ILE A 56 21.13 15.12 -18.08
CA ILE A 56 20.22 14.06 -18.51
C ILE A 56 20.54 12.81 -17.69
N GLU A 57 19.59 12.35 -16.89
CA GLU A 57 19.75 11.15 -16.06
C GLU A 57 19.41 9.89 -16.84
N ASN A 58 20.32 8.92 -16.81
CA ASN A 58 20.02 7.57 -17.26
C ASN A 58 19.11 6.85 -16.24
N SER A 59 18.60 5.66 -16.59
CA SER A 59 17.71 4.89 -15.72
C SER A 59 18.37 4.48 -14.40
N GLU A 60 19.65 4.16 -14.43
CA GLU A 60 20.40 3.66 -13.27
C GLU A 60 20.66 4.78 -12.25
N THR A 61 21.14 5.94 -12.71
CA THR A 61 21.34 7.13 -11.86
C THR A 61 20.04 7.61 -11.22
N ARG A 62 18.91 7.45 -11.91
CA ARG A 62 17.59 7.78 -11.36
C ARG A 62 17.19 6.80 -10.26
N LEU A 63 17.34 5.49 -10.49
CA LEU A 63 17.06 4.47 -9.48
C LEU A 63 17.96 4.61 -8.24
N GLN A 64 19.22 5.05 -8.41
CA GLN A 64 20.12 5.34 -7.30
C GLN A 64 19.66 6.52 -6.42
N ARG A 65 18.84 7.44 -6.96
CA ARG A 65 18.23 8.54 -6.18
C ARG A 65 16.95 8.11 -5.47
N PHE A 66 16.31 7.03 -5.89
CA PHE A 66 15.12 6.55 -5.19
C PHE A 66 15.53 6.03 -3.81
N VAL A 67 14.92 6.56 -2.76
CA VAL A 67 15.23 6.20 -1.37
C VAL A 67 14.32 5.06 -0.92
N GLY A 68 13.01 5.24 -1.03
CA GLY A 68 12.01 4.31 -0.55
C GLY A 68 10.60 4.85 -0.74
N ILE A 69 9.61 4.16 -0.17
CA ILE A 69 8.21 4.62 -0.16
C ILE A 69 7.84 5.00 1.26
N LEU A 70 7.54 6.27 1.48
CA LEU A 70 7.02 6.77 2.76
C LEU A 70 5.49 6.65 2.75
N ASN A 71 4.94 5.96 3.73
CA ASN A 71 3.50 5.74 3.86
C ASN A 71 2.91 6.36 5.16
N SER A 72 1.58 6.39 5.26
CA SER A 72 0.88 6.95 6.43
C SER A 72 1.25 6.28 7.76
N LEU A 73 1.49 4.97 7.77
CA LEU A 73 1.87 4.25 8.99
C LEU A 73 3.30 4.64 9.43
N ASP A 74 4.24 4.82 8.50
CA ASP A 74 5.61 5.24 8.82
C ASP A 74 5.61 6.61 9.54
N ILE A 75 4.82 7.56 9.03
CA ILE A 75 4.73 8.91 9.62
C ILE A 75 4.09 8.86 11.01
N VAL A 76 2.97 8.13 11.16
CA VAL A 76 2.30 8.01 12.46
C VAL A 76 3.20 7.29 13.47
N ALA A 77 3.92 6.25 13.06
CA ALA A 77 4.89 5.55 13.89
C ALA A 77 6.04 6.46 14.34
N PHE A 78 6.59 7.28 13.43
CA PHE A 78 7.63 8.25 13.75
C PHE A 78 7.15 9.31 14.75
N LEU A 79 5.98 9.91 14.48
CA LEU A 79 5.39 10.93 15.35
C LEU A 79 4.97 10.38 16.72
N ALA A 80 4.76 9.07 16.84
CA ALA A 80 4.41 8.41 18.09
C ALA A 80 5.64 8.12 18.98
N SER A 81 6.85 8.39 18.51
CA SER A 81 8.06 8.32 19.35
C SER A 81 8.01 9.35 20.48
N THR A 82 8.60 9.01 21.63
CA THR A 82 8.60 9.87 22.82
C THR A 82 9.16 11.26 22.53
N GLU A 83 10.28 11.34 21.80
CA GLU A 83 10.92 12.61 21.42
C GLU A 83 10.00 13.50 20.57
N CYS A 84 9.22 12.89 19.66
CA CYS A 84 8.31 13.63 18.78
C CYS A 84 7.05 14.13 19.50
N LEU A 85 6.62 13.45 20.56
CA LEU A 85 5.44 13.83 21.33
C LEU A 85 5.70 15.01 22.27
N GLU A 86 6.94 15.16 22.75
CA GLU A 86 7.37 16.28 23.60
C GLU A 86 7.46 17.59 22.81
N ASP A 87 8.03 17.56 21.60
CA ASP A 87 8.17 18.72 20.72
C ASP A 87 7.58 18.45 19.33
N ARG A 88 6.26 18.62 19.25
CA ARG A 88 5.49 18.37 18.03
C ARG A 88 5.87 19.31 16.89
N ASP A 89 6.15 20.57 17.20
CA ASP A 89 6.49 21.60 16.20
C ASP A 89 7.84 21.30 15.55
N LYS A 90 8.79 20.76 16.32
CA LYS A 90 10.04 20.22 15.78
C LYS A 90 9.81 18.94 14.98
N ALA A 91 9.01 18.01 15.49
CA ALA A 91 8.75 16.72 14.86
C ALA A 91 8.17 16.84 13.44
N ILE A 92 7.22 17.76 13.22
CA ILE A 92 6.62 17.97 11.88
C ILE A 92 7.57 18.66 10.90
N LYS A 93 8.59 19.36 11.41
CA LYS A 93 9.64 20.03 10.61
C LYS A 93 10.83 19.11 10.31
N THR A 94 10.88 17.93 10.91
CA THR A 94 11.93 16.94 10.66
C THR A 94 11.96 16.57 9.17
N PRO A 95 13.16 16.45 8.56
CA PRO A 95 13.27 16.02 7.16
C PRO A 95 12.89 14.55 7.01
N VAL A 96 12.25 14.22 5.89
CA VAL A 96 11.75 12.87 5.58
C VAL A 96 12.86 11.81 5.50
N SER A 97 14.09 12.20 5.20
CA SER A 97 15.27 11.33 5.26
C SER A 97 15.46 10.61 6.61
N GLN A 98 14.92 11.15 7.71
CA GLN A 98 14.96 10.51 9.03
C GLN A 98 13.81 9.51 9.28
N VAL A 99 12.80 9.51 8.42
CA VAL A 99 11.55 8.74 8.60
C VAL A 99 11.43 7.62 7.58
N VAL A 100 11.78 7.89 6.31
CA VAL A 100 11.64 6.92 5.24
C VAL A 100 12.64 5.77 5.43
N VAL A 101 12.15 4.53 5.38
CA VAL A 101 13.03 3.35 5.39
C VAL A 101 13.61 3.15 3.99
N PRO A 102 14.95 3.17 3.81
CA PRO A 102 15.56 3.00 2.50
C PRO A 102 15.30 1.59 1.95
N ASN A 103 14.71 1.52 0.76
CA ASN A 103 14.52 0.27 0.03
C ASN A 103 14.38 0.53 -1.47
N THR A 104 15.48 0.38 -2.21
CA THR A 104 15.55 0.63 -3.65
C THR A 104 14.82 -0.43 -4.48
N SER A 105 14.53 -1.60 -3.92
CA SER A 105 13.86 -2.70 -4.62
C SER A 105 12.37 -2.47 -4.86
N LEU A 106 11.76 -1.54 -4.12
CA LEU A 106 10.32 -1.25 -4.20
C LEU A 106 9.90 -0.57 -5.50
N LEU A 107 10.85 -0.06 -6.29
CA LEU A 107 10.59 0.70 -7.50
C LEU A 107 11.47 0.21 -8.65
N LYS A 108 10.89 0.04 -9.85
CA LYS A 108 11.65 -0.25 -11.06
C LYS A 108 11.21 0.63 -12.23
N GLN A 109 12.18 1.08 -13.02
CA GLN A 109 11.90 1.74 -14.30
C GLN A 109 11.73 0.67 -15.39
N VAL A 110 10.67 0.79 -16.18
CA VAL A 110 10.34 -0.15 -17.26
C VAL A 110 10.03 0.59 -18.56
N ASP A 111 10.33 -0.04 -19.68
CA ASP A 111 9.93 0.46 -21.00
C ASP A 111 8.42 0.28 -21.18
N PRO A 112 7.70 1.19 -21.85
CA PRO A 112 6.26 1.00 -22.04
C PRO A 112 5.92 -0.22 -22.93
N ALA A 113 6.88 -0.81 -23.68
CA ALA A 113 6.70 -2.09 -24.40
C ALA A 113 6.72 -3.31 -23.49
N THR A 114 7.13 -3.16 -22.23
CA THR A 114 7.29 -4.28 -21.30
C THR A 114 5.97 -5.03 -21.22
N ARG A 115 6.00 -6.37 -21.38
CA ARG A 115 4.78 -7.16 -21.35
C ARG A 115 4.17 -7.06 -19.96
N LEU A 116 2.85 -7.04 -19.89
CA LEU A 116 2.15 -6.97 -18.61
C LEU A 116 2.54 -8.15 -17.70
N ILE A 117 2.72 -9.35 -18.24
CA ILE A 117 3.18 -10.51 -17.44
C ILE A 117 4.53 -10.28 -16.75
N ASP A 118 5.47 -9.63 -17.42
CA ASP A 118 6.80 -9.35 -16.84
C ASP A 118 6.65 -8.34 -15.70
N ALA A 119 5.78 -7.33 -15.86
CA ALA A 119 5.46 -6.36 -14.81
C ALA A 119 4.81 -7.02 -13.59
N LEU A 120 3.85 -7.93 -13.79
CA LEU A 120 3.22 -8.70 -12.71
C LEU A 120 4.26 -9.53 -11.95
N GLU A 121 5.21 -10.15 -12.66
CA GLU A 121 6.29 -10.92 -12.04
C GLU A 121 7.20 -10.03 -11.18
N MET A 122 7.58 -8.83 -11.65
CA MET A 122 8.35 -7.89 -10.81
C MET A 122 7.57 -7.50 -9.56
N MET A 123 6.27 -7.24 -9.72
CA MET A 123 5.43 -6.80 -8.60
C MET A 123 5.22 -7.89 -7.56
N LYS A 124 5.09 -9.15 -8.00
CA LYS A 124 5.05 -10.33 -7.13
C LYS A 124 6.33 -10.49 -6.32
N GLN A 125 7.48 -10.12 -6.88
CA GLN A 125 8.80 -10.15 -6.22
C GLN A 125 9.05 -8.96 -5.28
N GLY A 126 8.03 -8.13 -4.99
CA GLY A 126 8.14 -7.03 -4.02
C GLY A 126 8.16 -5.63 -4.63
N VAL A 127 8.22 -5.48 -5.96
CA VAL A 127 8.11 -4.16 -6.60
C VAL A 127 6.71 -3.59 -6.37
N ARG A 128 6.61 -2.38 -5.84
CA ARG A 128 5.33 -1.70 -5.55
C ARG A 128 4.98 -0.62 -6.54
N ARG A 129 5.99 -0.07 -7.22
CA ARG A 129 5.89 1.03 -8.18
C ARG A 129 6.68 0.74 -9.45
N LEU A 130 6.08 1.01 -10.61
CA LEU A 130 6.76 1.01 -11.90
C LEU A 130 6.82 2.42 -12.45
N ILE A 131 8.01 2.87 -12.82
CA ILE A 131 8.22 4.13 -13.51
C ILE A 131 8.24 3.87 -15.01
N VAL A 132 7.41 4.61 -15.74
CA VAL A 132 7.23 4.44 -17.18
C VAL A 132 7.44 5.78 -17.88
N PRO A 133 8.32 5.87 -18.90
CA PRO A 133 8.46 7.08 -19.71
C PRO A 133 7.14 7.45 -20.41
N LYS A 134 6.73 8.72 -20.35
CA LYS A 134 5.60 9.26 -21.10
C LYS A 134 6.05 9.60 -22.52
N SER A 135 5.90 8.67 -23.45
CA SER A 135 6.12 8.97 -24.88
C SER A 135 4.91 9.69 -25.48
N MET A 136 5.08 10.88 -26.08
CA MET A 136 4.03 11.64 -26.80
C MET A 136 3.55 10.99 -28.11
N GLY A 137 3.81 9.69 -28.30
CA GLY A 137 3.45 8.95 -29.50
C GLY A 137 4.03 7.55 -29.43
N TRP A 138 3.29 6.63 -28.80
CA TRP A 138 3.53 5.22 -29.03
C TRP A 138 3.13 4.88 -30.47
N LYS A 139 4.07 4.98 -31.40
CA LYS A 139 3.93 4.56 -32.81
C LYS A 139 4.56 3.17 -33.06
N GLY A 140 4.91 2.44 -32.00
CA GLY A 140 5.58 1.15 -32.10
C GLY A 140 4.60 -0.01 -32.21
N MET A 141 4.87 -0.96 -33.11
CA MET A 141 4.22 -2.26 -33.10
C MET A 141 4.45 -2.88 -31.71
N SER A 142 3.36 -3.25 -31.03
CA SER A 142 3.45 -3.91 -29.74
C SER A 142 4.41 -5.10 -29.83
N LYS A 143 5.34 -5.26 -28.88
CA LYS A 143 6.24 -6.44 -28.79
C LYS A 143 5.48 -7.70 -28.35
N ARG A 144 4.22 -7.85 -28.80
CA ARG A 144 3.26 -8.94 -28.55
C ARG A 144 3.82 -10.35 -28.80
N PHE A 145 4.95 -10.47 -29.50
CA PHE A 145 5.56 -11.74 -29.91
C PHE A 145 7.06 -11.86 -29.59
N SER A 146 7.66 -10.98 -28.78
CA SER A 146 9.08 -11.08 -28.45
C SER A 146 9.34 -12.16 -27.38
N ILE A 147 9.53 -13.42 -27.81
CA ILE A 147 9.98 -14.55 -26.97
C ILE A 147 11.35 -14.28 -26.29
N LEU A 148 12.12 -13.31 -26.79
CA LEU A 148 13.50 -13.06 -26.36
C LEU A 148 13.67 -12.07 -25.19
N TYR A 149 12.59 -11.60 -24.54
CA TYR A 149 12.70 -10.65 -23.42
C TYR A 149 12.76 -11.30 -22.03
N ASN A 150 12.97 -12.62 -21.96
CA ASN A 150 12.85 -13.39 -20.71
C ASN A 150 14.05 -13.32 -19.75
N GLY A 151 15.01 -12.39 -19.93
CA GLY A 151 16.24 -12.44 -19.11
C GLY A 151 17.03 -11.15 -18.92
N LYS A 152 16.68 -10.04 -19.60
CA LYS A 152 17.47 -8.79 -19.49
C LYS A 152 17.20 -7.99 -18.21
N TRP A 153 16.03 -8.18 -17.59
CA TRP A 153 15.68 -7.50 -16.34
C TRP A 153 16.14 -8.25 -15.08
N LEU A 154 16.35 -9.57 -15.19
CA LEU A 154 16.79 -10.42 -14.07
C LEU A 154 18.28 -10.25 -13.73
N LYS A 155 19.09 -9.66 -14.63
CA LYS A 155 20.52 -9.45 -14.41
C LYS A 155 20.80 -8.06 -13.87
N ASN A 156 20.90 -7.96 -12.55
CA ASN A 156 21.73 -6.95 -11.87
C ASN A 156 22.56 -7.68 -10.81
N ALA A 157 23.67 -8.27 -11.25
CA ALA A 157 24.88 -8.57 -10.48
C ALA A 157 25.85 -9.32 -11.41
N ASP A 158 27.03 -8.74 -11.58
CA ASP A 158 28.27 -9.30 -12.15
C ASP A 158 28.26 -9.70 -13.64
N THR A 159 28.86 -8.86 -14.48
CA THR A 159 30.10 -9.15 -15.25
C THR A 159 30.27 -8.05 -16.32
N SER A 160 31.48 -7.51 -16.38
CA SER A 160 32.00 -6.61 -17.41
C SER A 160 31.86 -7.18 -18.83
N ASN A 161 31.76 -6.28 -19.81
CA ASN A 161 31.84 -6.49 -21.26
C ASN A 161 30.80 -7.42 -21.92
N SER A 162 29.78 -6.82 -22.53
CA SER A 162 29.46 -7.14 -23.93
C SER A 162 28.59 -6.04 -24.54
N SER A 163 29.22 -5.24 -25.39
CA SER A 163 28.62 -4.31 -26.32
C SER A 163 27.63 -5.02 -27.26
N SER A 164 26.40 -4.51 -27.35
CA SER A 164 25.51 -4.77 -28.49
C SER A 164 24.82 -3.48 -28.89
N ASN A 165 25.41 -2.83 -29.90
CA ASN A 165 24.88 -1.67 -30.59
C ASN A 165 23.57 -2.02 -31.29
N ASN A 166 22.48 -1.34 -30.96
CA ASN A 166 21.34 -1.21 -31.87
C ASN A 166 21.27 0.24 -32.34
N ASN A 167 21.96 0.53 -33.45
CA ASN A 167 21.87 1.79 -34.15
C ASN A 167 20.51 1.86 -34.88
N LEU A 168 19.63 2.76 -34.42
CA LEU A 168 18.50 3.22 -35.21
C LEU A 168 19.02 4.24 -36.23
N THR A 169 18.94 3.89 -37.50
CA THR A 169 19.24 4.76 -38.65
C THR A 169 18.36 6.01 -38.63
N ILE A 170 18.99 7.17 -38.51
CA ILE A 170 18.37 8.50 -38.59
C ILE A 170 18.21 8.86 -40.07
N ASN A 171 16.99 9.05 -40.54
CA ASN A 171 16.69 9.57 -41.88
C ASN A 171 17.01 11.09 -41.91
N PRO A 172 17.89 11.60 -42.80
CA PRO A 172 18.46 12.94 -42.66
C PRO A 172 17.58 14.09 -43.19
N ASN A 173 16.38 13.84 -43.73
CA ASN A 173 15.60 14.87 -44.43
C ASN A 173 14.31 15.27 -43.69
N ARG A 174 14.42 16.03 -42.59
CA ARG A 174 13.26 16.78 -42.06
C ARG A 174 13.68 18.18 -41.59
N PRO A 175 13.03 19.25 -42.09
CA PRO A 175 13.44 20.60 -41.77
C PRO A 175 13.16 20.93 -40.31
N SER A 176 14.15 21.58 -39.69
CA SER A 176 14.20 21.98 -38.30
C SER A 176 13.20 23.10 -38.03
N SER A 177 12.31 22.90 -37.06
CA SER A 177 11.54 23.97 -36.42
C SER A 177 11.60 23.85 -34.90
N SER A 178 12.22 24.87 -34.32
CA SER A 178 12.12 25.41 -32.95
C SER A 178 12.21 24.48 -31.73
N SER A 179 13.33 24.64 -30.99
CA SER A 179 13.43 24.64 -29.52
C SER A 179 12.52 23.66 -28.75
N GLY A 180 12.96 22.41 -28.62
CA GLY A 180 12.43 21.48 -27.63
C GLY A 180 13.57 20.99 -26.75
N THR A 181 13.66 21.47 -25.51
CA THR A 181 14.36 20.72 -24.46
C THR A 181 13.85 19.28 -24.52
N SER A 182 14.76 18.31 -24.58
CA SER A 182 14.40 16.93 -24.88
C SER A 182 13.36 16.43 -23.87
N ASN A 183 12.14 16.15 -24.34
CA ASN A 183 10.99 15.57 -23.63
C ASN A 183 11.25 14.15 -23.07
N ARG A 184 12.52 13.77 -22.86
CA ARG A 184 13.00 12.44 -22.44
C ARG A 184 12.88 12.19 -20.93
N ASP A 185 12.50 13.19 -20.15
CA ASP A 185 12.48 13.14 -18.68
C ASP A 185 11.08 13.10 -18.07
N LYS A 186 10.02 12.98 -18.88
CA LYS A 186 8.65 12.88 -18.37
C LYS A 186 8.30 11.43 -18.07
N PHE A 187 7.91 11.14 -16.83
CA PHE A 187 7.53 9.81 -16.39
C PHE A 187 6.14 9.81 -15.77
N CYS A 188 5.49 8.65 -15.76
CA CYS A 188 4.38 8.38 -14.86
C CYS A 188 4.72 7.19 -13.96
N CYS A 189 4.04 7.11 -12.83
CA CYS A 189 4.19 6.03 -11.87
C CYS A 189 2.94 5.15 -11.89
N LEU A 190 3.13 3.84 -12.03
CA LEU A 190 2.09 2.83 -11.91
C LEU A 190 2.25 2.07 -10.60
N SER A 191 1.13 1.87 -9.92
CA SER A 191 1.05 1.08 -8.71
C SER A 191 0.54 -0.34 -8.94
N ARG A 192 0.65 -1.18 -7.91
CA ARG A 192 -0.07 -2.45 -7.87
C ARG A 192 -1.59 -2.25 -7.95
N GLU A 193 -2.13 -1.20 -7.33
CA GLU A 193 -3.56 -0.88 -7.43
C GLU A 193 -3.97 -0.61 -8.88
N ASP A 194 -3.14 0.08 -9.67
CA ASP A 194 -3.40 0.30 -11.10
C ASP A 194 -3.47 -1.01 -11.88
N VAL A 195 -2.57 -1.94 -11.57
CA VAL A 195 -2.60 -3.28 -12.14
C VAL A 195 -3.87 -4.01 -11.74
N ILE A 196 -4.26 -4.00 -10.46
CA ILE A 196 -5.51 -4.65 -10.01
C ILE A 196 -6.74 -4.01 -10.69
N ARG A 197 -6.77 -2.68 -10.82
CA ARG A 197 -7.82 -1.95 -11.55
C ARG A 197 -7.86 -2.33 -13.04
N PHE A 198 -6.73 -2.63 -13.65
CA PHE A 198 -6.70 -3.20 -14.98
C PHE A 198 -7.25 -4.64 -15.01
N LEU A 199 -6.83 -5.49 -14.07
CA LEU A 199 -7.28 -6.89 -13.97
C LEU A 199 -8.80 -7.02 -13.82
N ILE A 200 -9.41 -6.18 -12.98
CA ILE A 200 -10.88 -6.18 -12.80
C ILE A 200 -11.62 -5.73 -14.07
N GLY A 201 -10.99 -4.94 -14.93
CA GLY A 201 -11.53 -4.62 -16.27
C GLY A 201 -11.45 -5.79 -17.25
N CYS A 202 -10.71 -6.85 -16.90
CA CYS A 202 -10.42 -8.00 -17.75
C CYS A 202 -10.96 -9.33 -17.20
N LEU A 203 -11.93 -9.31 -16.28
CA LEU A 203 -12.43 -10.52 -15.60
C LEU A 203 -12.87 -11.62 -16.57
N GLY A 204 -13.56 -11.26 -17.66
CA GLY A 204 -14.01 -12.22 -18.67
C GLY A 204 -12.85 -12.96 -19.35
N ALA A 205 -11.72 -12.28 -19.59
CA ALA A 205 -10.53 -12.87 -20.20
C ALA A 205 -9.69 -13.69 -19.19
N LEU A 206 -9.91 -13.50 -17.89
CA LEU A 206 -9.25 -14.23 -16.81
C LEU A 206 -10.05 -15.47 -16.36
N ALA A 207 -11.29 -15.64 -16.82
CA ALA A 207 -12.15 -16.75 -16.43
C ALA A 207 -11.46 -18.12 -16.65
N PRO A 208 -11.61 -19.08 -15.71
CA PRO A 208 -12.49 -19.06 -14.54
C PRO A 208 -11.85 -18.47 -13.26
N LEU A 209 -10.60 -17.96 -13.33
CA LEU A 209 -9.85 -17.58 -12.12
C LEU A 209 -10.58 -16.58 -11.22
N PRO A 210 -11.17 -15.48 -11.74
CA PRO A 210 -11.83 -14.51 -10.86
C PRO A 210 -13.08 -15.05 -10.16
N LEU A 211 -13.69 -16.12 -10.68
CA LEU A 211 -14.87 -16.75 -10.09
C LEU A 211 -14.49 -17.85 -9.09
N SER A 212 -13.23 -18.27 -9.06
CA SER A 212 -12.73 -19.29 -8.13
C SER A 212 -12.52 -18.69 -6.73
N SER A 213 -12.68 -19.51 -5.68
CA SER A 213 -12.46 -19.06 -4.31
C SER A 213 -10.99 -18.73 -4.06
N ILE A 214 -10.72 -17.74 -3.21
CA ILE A 214 -9.36 -17.39 -2.80
C ILE A 214 -8.62 -18.57 -2.13
N SER A 215 -9.34 -19.46 -1.45
CA SER A 215 -8.78 -20.68 -0.88
C SER A 215 -8.29 -21.66 -1.97
N SER A 216 -9.10 -21.93 -2.99
CA SER A 216 -8.76 -22.84 -4.08
C SER A 216 -7.58 -22.36 -4.92
N LEU A 217 -7.43 -21.04 -5.04
CA LEU A 217 -6.32 -20.40 -5.75
C LEU A 217 -5.03 -20.40 -4.93
N GLY A 218 -5.11 -20.66 -3.62
CA GLY A 218 -4.00 -20.50 -2.68
C GLY A 218 -3.56 -19.04 -2.54
N ALA A 219 -4.53 -18.12 -2.59
CA ALA A 219 -4.28 -16.67 -2.46
C ALA A 219 -4.25 -16.20 -0.99
N ILE A 220 -4.62 -17.05 -0.04
CA ILE A 220 -4.65 -16.69 1.38
C ILE A 220 -3.23 -16.77 1.94
N ASN A 221 -2.71 -15.64 2.40
CA ASN A 221 -1.45 -15.58 3.13
C ASN A 221 -1.71 -15.76 4.63
N THR A 222 -1.14 -16.83 5.20
CA THR A 222 -1.24 -17.14 6.64
C THR A 222 -0.12 -16.48 7.46
N ASN A 223 0.91 -15.93 6.82
CA ASN A 223 2.03 -15.26 7.47
C ASN A 223 1.72 -13.76 7.67
N TYR A 224 0.66 -13.46 8.40
CA TYR A 224 0.29 -12.09 8.76
C TYR A 224 0.78 -11.73 10.17
N ASN A 225 0.93 -10.43 10.43
CA ASN A 225 1.21 -9.93 11.77
C ASN A 225 -0.11 -9.61 12.50
N SER A 226 -0.20 -10.04 13.75
CA SER A 226 -1.32 -9.70 14.64
C SER A 226 -0.81 -9.15 15.97
N LEU A 227 -1.60 -8.28 16.58
CA LEU A 227 -1.36 -7.69 17.89
C LEU A 227 -2.60 -7.89 18.75
N GLU A 228 -2.42 -8.37 19.98
CA GLU A 228 -3.53 -8.54 20.91
C GLU A 228 -4.10 -7.18 21.34
N ALA A 229 -5.43 -7.09 21.46
CA ALA A 229 -6.16 -5.88 21.82
C ALA A 229 -5.72 -5.25 23.16
N SER A 230 -5.25 -6.08 24.09
CA SER A 230 -4.78 -5.67 25.42
C SER A 230 -3.39 -5.02 25.40
N LEU A 231 -2.57 -5.30 24.38
CA LEU A 231 -1.19 -4.81 24.28
C LEU A 231 -1.15 -3.34 23.84
N PRO A 232 -0.07 -2.60 24.16
CA PRO A 232 0.10 -1.21 23.70
C PRO A 232 0.11 -1.12 22.17
N ALA A 233 -0.64 -0.17 21.61
CA ALA A 233 -0.76 -0.02 20.15
C ALA A 233 0.60 0.29 19.49
N ILE A 234 1.50 0.98 20.19
CA ILE A 234 2.85 1.29 19.73
C ILE A 234 3.68 0.05 19.39
N GLU A 235 3.36 -1.12 19.94
CA GLU A 235 4.05 -2.36 19.61
C GLU A 235 3.89 -2.75 18.13
N ALA A 236 2.83 -2.27 17.47
CA ALA A 236 2.63 -2.42 16.02
C ALA A 236 3.78 -1.81 15.19
N THR A 237 4.54 -0.86 15.74
CA THR A 237 5.67 -0.21 15.06
C THR A 237 6.98 -0.98 15.16
N ARG A 238 7.12 -1.89 16.14
CA ARG A 238 8.38 -2.64 16.37
C ARG A 238 8.72 -3.60 15.25
N LYS A 239 7.69 -4.13 14.58
CA LYS A 239 7.83 -5.07 13.46
C LYS A 239 6.88 -4.66 12.34
N LEU A 240 7.21 -3.55 11.67
CA LEU A 240 6.47 -3.09 10.50
C LEU A 240 6.46 -4.20 9.44
N PRO A 241 5.30 -4.78 9.11
CA PRO A 241 5.23 -5.77 8.05
C PRO A 241 5.62 -5.13 6.74
N GLU A 242 6.41 -5.84 5.95
CA GLU A 242 6.81 -5.31 4.65
C GLU A 242 5.59 -5.19 3.73
N ASP A 243 4.79 -6.24 3.56
CA ASP A 243 3.71 -6.28 2.57
C ASP A 243 2.61 -7.32 2.92
N PRO A 244 1.35 -6.91 3.19
CA PRO A 244 0.87 -5.54 3.29
C PRO A 244 1.36 -4.83 4.56
N SER A 245 1.50 -3.50 4.51
CA SER A 245 1.81 -2.66 5.70
C SER A 245 0.57 -2.52 6.60
N ALA A 246 0.25 -3.61 7.30
CA ALA A 246 -0.93 -3.78 8.13
C ALA A 246 -0.73 -4.82 9.25
N ILE A 247 -1.31 -4.56 10.42
CA ILE A 247 -1.35 -5.44 11.58
C ILE A 247 -2.81 -5.66 11.96
N ALA A 248 -3.22 -6.93 12.12
CA ALA A 248 -4.54 -7.26 12.65
C ALA A 248 -4.56 -7.04 14.16
N VAL A 249 -5.59 -6.38 14.68
CA VAL A 249 -5.83 -6.30 16.12
C VAL A 249 -6.84 -7.38 16.50
N VAL A 250 -6.44 -8.25 17.42
CA VAL A 250 -7.17 -9.49 17.72
C VAL A 250 -7.47 -9.66 19.19
N GLU A 251 -8.54 -10.39 19.49
CA GLU A 251 -8.83 -10.94 20.81
C GLU A 251 -8.59 -12.46 20.78
N PRO A 252 -7.74 -13.01 21.66
CA PRO A 252 -7.50 -14.44 21.72
C PRO A 252 -8.72 -15.15 22.29
N ILE A 253 -9.08 -16.27 21.68
CA ILE A 253 -10.14 -17.17 22.14
C ILE A 253 -9.48 -18.36 22.84
N PRO A 254 -10.08 -18.94 23.90
CA PRO A 254 -9.50 -20.06 24.65
C PRO A 254 -9.10 -21.30 23.82
N ASN A 255 -9.60 -21.43 22.59
CA ASN A 255 -9.29 -22.52 21.66
C ASN A 255 -8.01 -22.28 20.82
N GLY A 256 -7.28 -21.19 21.06
CA GLY A 256 -6.09 -20.80 20.31
C GLY A 256 -6.36 -20.06 18.99
N GLN A 257 -7.63 -19.84 18.64
CA GLN A 257 -8.02 -18.99 17.52
C GLN A 257 -8.05 -17.51 17.94
N CYS A 258 -8.01 -16.63 16.96
CA CYS A 258 -8.01 -15.19 17.19
C CYS A 258 -9.21 -14.55 16.50
N LYS A 259 -9.98 -13.78 17.25
CA LYS A 259 -11.06 -12.94 16.74
C LYS A 259 -10.49 -11.61 16.25
N ILE A 260 -10.71 -11.24 14.99
CA ILE A 260 -10.31 -9.90 14.52
C ILE A 260 -11.31 -8.84 14.99
N ILE A 261 -10.81 -7.79 15.64
CA ILE A 261 -11.63 -6.65 16.10
C ILE A 261 -11.30 -5.35 15.36
N GLY A 262 -10.12 -5.25 14.75
CA GLY A 262 -9.69 -4.07 14.02
C GLY A 262 -8.35 -4.25 13.32
N GLU A 263 -7.79 -3.17 12.80
CA GLU A 263 -6.51 -3.18 12.11
C GLU A 263 -5.74 -1.86 12.30
N ILE A 264 -4.41 -1.93 12.31
CA ILE A 264 -3.50 -0.78 12.25
C ILE A 264 -2.77 -0.89 10.92
N SER A 265 -3.07 0.00 9.96
CA SER A 265 -2.52 -0.09 8.60
C SER A 265 -2.36 1.27 7.95
N ALA A 266 -1.45 1.35 6.96
CA ALA A 266 -1.25 2.57 6.18
C ALA A 266 -2.54 3.04 5.49
N SER A 267 -3.37 2.11 5.00
CA SER A 267 -4.65 2.45 4.35
C SER A 267 -5.69 3.00 5.33
N ARG A 268 -5.70 2.56 6.59
CA ARG A 268 -6.62 3.11 7.61
C ARG A 268 -6.18 4.45 8.16
N LEU A 269 -4.87 4.65 8.26
CA LEU A 269 -4.29 5.92 8.68
C LEU A 269 -4.29 6.97 7.58
N TRP A 270 -4.72 6.63 6.37
CA TRP A 270 -4.68 7.55 5.27
C TRP A 270 -5.73 8.66 5.39
N LYS A 271 -5.26 9.91 5.24
CA LYS A 271 -6.06 11.14 5.40
C LYS A 271 -6.61 11.34 6.81
N CYS A 272 -6.05 10.64 7.79
CA CYS A 272 -6.31 10.87 9.20
C CYS A 272 -5.58 12.11 9.71
N ASP A 273 -5.99 12.59 10.89
CA ASP A 273 -5.16 13.48 11.70
C ASP A 273 -3.98 12.66 12.26
N TYR A 274 -2.80 12.83 11.66
CA TYR A 274 -1.63 12.03 12.01
C TYR A 274 -1.10 12.34 13.42
N LEU A 275 -1.29 13.56 13.94
CA LEU A 275 -0.88 13.91 15.29
C LEU A 275 -1.79 13.24 16.32
N ALA A 276 -3.11 13.26 16.08
CA ALA A 276 -4.07 12.54 16.92
C ALA A 276 -3.85 11.02 16.86
N ALA A 277 -3.60 10.47 15.66
CA ALA A 277 -3.29 9.06 15.49
C ALA A 277 -1.97 8.68 16.17
N ALA A 278 -0.93 9.51 16.08
CA ALA A 278 0.36 9.25 16.71
C ALA A 278 0.26 9.27 18.24
N TRP A 279 -0.44 10.26 18.80
CA TRP A 279 -0.72 10.29 20.23
C TRP A 279 -1.47 9.05 20.69
N ALA A 280 -2.49 8.63 19.94
CA ALA A 280 -3.26 7.44 20.26
C ALA A 280 -2.43 6.16 20.18
N LEU A 281 -1.60 6.04 19.14
CA LEU A 281 -0.70 4.91 18.94
C LEU A 281 0.27 4.78 20.13
N ALA A 282 0.76 5.90 20.65
CA ALA A 282 1.68 5.92 21.78
C ALA A 282 1.03 5.66 23.14
N ASN A 283 -0.24 6.05 23.34
CA ASN A 283 -0.86 6.10 24.67
C ASN A 283 -1.99 5.10 24.90
N LEU A 284 -2.49 4.42 23.87
CA LEU A 284 -3.63 3.51 23.98
C LEU A 284 -3.23 2.04 23.77
N SER A 285 -4.07 1.13 24.26
CA SER A 285 -3.99 -0.26 23.83
C SER A 285 -4.40 -0.41 22.36
N ALA A 286 -3.99 -1.50 21.71
CA ALA A 286 -4.33 -1.79 20.33
C ALA A 286 -5.85 -1.83 20.12
N GLY A 287 -6.59 -2.43 21.05
CA GLY A 287 -8.06 -2.47 21.03
C GLY A 287 -8.70 -1.09 21.14
N GLN A 288 -8.22 -0.26 22.08
CA GLN A 288 -8.68 1.12 22.23
C GLN A 288 -8.36 1.99 21.00
N PHE A 289 -7.20 1.78 20.39
CA PHE A 289 -6.78 2.47 19.19
C PHE A 289 -7.74 2.19 18.00
N VAL A 290 -8.11 0.93 17.79
CA VAL A 290 -8.97 0.54 16.64
C VAL A 290 -10.46 0.75 16.88
N MET A 291 -10.93 0.62 18.12
CA MET A 291 -12.34 0.85 18.46
C MET A 291 -12.66 2.33 18.74
N GLY A 292 -11.64 3.11 19.12
CA GLY A 292 -11.81 4.45 19.66
C GLY A 292 -12.18 4.43 21.15
N VAL A 293 -11.90 5.53 21.84
CA VAL A 293 -12.38 5.73 23.21
C VAL A 293 -13.72 6.46 23.12
N GLU A 294 -14.79 5.85 23.62
CA GLU A 294 -16.08 6.53 23.73
C GLU A 294 -16.05 7.54 24.89
N ASP A 295 -16.47 8.78 24.62
CA ASP A 295 -16.58 9.86 25.61
C ASP A 295 -17.73 9.68 26.63
N ASN A 296 -18.25 8.46 26.79
CA ASN A 296 -19.36 8.16 27.70
C ASN A 296 -18.93 7.98 29.16
N VAL A 297 -17.63 8.04 29.48
CA VAL A 297 -17.17 8.16 30.87
C VAL A 297 -17.17 9.64 31.25
N THR A 298 -18.25 10.02 31.91
CA THR A 298 -18.41 11.23 32.73
C THR A 298 -17.10 11.67 33.38
N SER A 299 -16.90 12.99 33.43
CA SER A 299 -15.81 13.73 34.07
C SER A 299 -15.64 13.49 35.58
N ARG A 300 -15.60 12.24 36.05
CA ARG A 300 -15.33 11.87 37.44
C ARG A 300 -14.61 10.52 37.48
N SER A 301 -13.28 10.56 37.62
CA SER A 301 -12.39 9.50 38.15
C SER A 301 -11.06 9.30 37.38
N LEU A 302 -10.42 10.38 36.96
CA LEU A 302 -8.96 10.35 36.81
C LEU A 302 -8.36 11.02 38.07
N PRO A 303 -7.40 10.39 38.77
CA PRO A 303 -6.72 11.05 39.87
C PRO A 303 -5.88 12.20 39.30
N ASP A 304 -6.23 13.42 39.70
CA ASP A 304 -5.40 14.61 39.50
C ASP A 304 -4.06 14.38 40.17
N PHE A 305 -3.01 14.12 39.39
CA PHE A 305 -1.65 14.36 39.85
C PHE A 305 -1.37 15.86 39.79
N ALA A 306 -1.94 16.58 40.76
CA ALA A 306 -1.51 17.94 41.07
C ALA A 306 -0.21 17.85 41.88
N VAL A 307 0.90 18.24 41.25
CA VAL A 307 2.14 18.53 41.95
C VAL A 307 1.90 19.79 42.77
N ASN A 308 1.94 19.65 44.10
CA ASN A 308 1.88 20.77 45.03
C ASN A 308 3.12 21.65 44.85
N SER A 309 2.94 22.88 44.36
CA SER A 309 3.82 24.00 44.71
C SER A 309 2.98 25.00 45.50
N ALA A 310 3.35 25.19 46.76
CA ALA A 310 2.74 26.13 47.67
C ALA A 310 3.06 27.60 47.30
N ALA A 311 2.19 28.47 47.81
CA ALA A 311 2.37 29.89 48.12
C ALA A 311 1.89 30.94 47.09
N ASP A 312 0.78 31.57 47.50
CA ASP A 312 0.46 33.00 47.56
C ASP A 312 -0.06 33.80 46.36
N ASP A 313 -1.08 34.60 46.73
CA ASP A 313 -1.86 35.64 46.04
C ASP A 313 -1.04 36.57 45.13
N ASP A 314 -1.58 36.97 43.98
CA ASP A 314 -2.49 38.13 43.89
C ASP A 314 -2.91 38.40 42.43
N ASN A 315 -3.99 39.16 42.26
CA ASN A 315 -4.68 39.46 41.01
C ASN A 315 -3.80 40.13 39.94
N THR A 316 -3.86 39.67 38.67
CA THR A 316 -3.88 40.54 37.47
C THR A 316 -4.16 39.76 36.17
N ALA A 317 -4.92 40.41 35.29
CA ALA A 317 -5.28 39.92 33.96
C ALA A 317 -4.09 39.88 32.99
N HIS A 318 -3.96 38.79 32.21
CA HIS A 318 -3.82 38.82 30.75
C HIS A 318 -3.71 37.40 30.18
N GLY A 319 -4.15 37.24 28.93
CA GLY A 319 -4.42 35.96 28.29
C GLY A 319 -3.20 35.07 28.08
N ALA A 320 -3.41 33.79 28.34
CA ALA A 320 -2.67 32.69 27.71
C ALA A 320 -3.69 31.58 27.45
N GLY A 321 -3.96 31.32 26.16
CA GLY A 321 -4.82 30.22 25.75
C GLY A 321 -4.20 28.91 26.19
N SER A 322 -4.69 28.35 27.29
CA SER A 322 -4.41 26.97 27.67
C SER A 322 -4.89 26.07 26.54
N THR A 323 -3.96 25.51 25.77
CA THR A 323 -4.20 24.52 24.73
C THR A 323 -4.73 23.25 25.38
N ARG A 324 -6.03 23.23 25.71
CA ARG A 324 -6.73 22.03 26.14
C ARG A 324 -6.57 20.98 25.03
N LEU A 325 -5.91 19.89 25.37
CA LEU A 325 -5.72 18.73 24.53
C LEU A 325 -7.09 18.26 24.04
N ARG A 326 -7.34 18.29 22.72
CA ARG A 326 -8.57 17.71 22.15
C ARG A 326 -8.57 16.22 22.48
N LYS A 327 -9.52 15.81 23.31
CA LYS A 327 -9.71 14.43 23.76
C LYS A 327 -9.92 13.52 22.54
N PHE A 328 -9.23 12.38 22.53
CA PHE A 328 -9.24 11.42 21.45
C PHE A 328 -10.65 10.90 21.21
N SER A 329 -11.22 11.21 20.04
CA SER A 329 -12.43 10.59 19.55
C SER A 329 -12.12 9.89 18.24
N SER A 330 -12.64 8.69 18.04
CA SER A 330 -12.63 8.05 16.71
C SER A 330 -13.24 8.96 15.62
N ARG A 331 -14.07 9.95 16.00
CA ARG A 331 -14.56 11.00 15.08
C ARG A 331 -13.48 12.01 14.66
N SER A 332 -12.47 12.29 15.49
CA SER A 332 -11.41 13.28 15.18
C SER A 332 -10.29 12.74 14.28
N ILE A 333 -10.18 11.42 14.12
CA ILE A 333 -9.24 10.79 13.17
C ILE A 333 -9.81 10.71 11.74
N GLY A 334 -11.03 11.19 11.50
CA GLY A 334 -11.63 11.17 10.17
C GLY A 334 -12.24 9.81 9.79
N PHE A 335 -12.52 8.94 10.76
CA PHE A 335 -13.37 7.74 10.58
C PHE A 335 -14.85 8.08 10.38
N ASN A 336 -15.17 9.26 9.83
CA ASN A 336 -16.54 9.76 9.73
C ASN A 336 -17.38 8.89 8.77
N PRO A 337 -18.56 8.41 9.17
CA PRO A 337 -19.52 7.81 8.26
C PRO A 337 -20.12 8.93 7.39
N GLY A 338 -20.15 8.75 6.07
CA GLY A 338 -20.96 9.62 5.23
C GLY A 338 -22.44 9.56 5.65
N ASN A 339 -23.15 10.68 5.59
CA ASN A 339 -24.56 10.82 5.96
C ASN A 339 -25.43 9.66 5.40
N SER A 340 -25.96 8.82 6.28
CA SER A 340 -27.14 8.01 6.01
C SER A 340 -28.11 8.13 7.18
N ILE A 341 -29.21 8.86 6.94
CA ILE A 341 -30.39 8.90 7.82
C ILE A 341 -31.03 7.50 7.77
N GLY A 342 -31.09 6.80 8.90
CA GLY A 342 -31.70 5.48 8.98
C GLY A 342 -31.85 5.01 10.43
N ILE A 343 -33.10 4.85 10.84
CA ILE A 343 -33.57 4.50 12.19
C ILE A 343 -33.23 3.04 12.53
N GLY A 344 -32.64 2.82 13.72
CA GLY A 344 -32.80 1.61 14.52
C GLY A 344 -32.16 0.32 14.01
N ARG A 345 -30.85 0.14 14.24
CA ARG A 345 -30.14 -1.10 14.65
C ARG A 345 -28.62 -0.83 14.56
N SER A 346 -27.94 -0.77 15.72
CA SER A 346 -26.47 -0.72 15.93
C SER A 346 -25.61 -0.29 14.71
N VAL A 347 -25.48 1.02 14.51
CA VAL A 347 -24.74 1.67 13.41
C VAL A 347 -23.36 2.13 13.90
N TYR A 348 -22.55 1.21 14.45
CA TYR A 348 -21.15 1.50 14.85
C TYR A 348 -20.12 1.11 13.77
N ARG A 349 -20.57 0.58 12.62
CA ARG A 349 -19.73 -0.23 11.71
C ARG A 349 -19.24 0.48 10.43
N GLY A 350 -19.31 1.81 10.34
CA GLY A 350 -19.15 2.52 9.06
C GLY A 350 -17.72 2.63 8.49
N ARG A 351 -16.69 2.76 9.35
CA ARG A 351 -15.28 2.92 8.93
C ARG A 351 -14.22 2.36 9.90
N SER A 352 -14.62 1.80 11.03
CA SER A 352 -13.68 1.23 12.02
C SER A 352 -13.56 -0.29 11.94
N ALA A 353 -14.55 -0.97 11.34
CA ALA A 353 -14.49 -2.42 11.19
C ALA A 353 -13.41 -2.81 10.15
N PRO A 354 -12.63 -3.86 10.41
CA PRO A 354 -11.63 -4.36 9.47
C PRO A 354 -12.32 -4.81 8.18
N LEU A 355 -11.65 -4.63 7.05
CA LEU A 355 -12.18 -5.13 5.78
C LEU A 355 -11.99 -6.64 5.77
N THR A 356 -13.09 -7.41 5.78
CA THR A 356 -13.02 -8.87 5.85
C THR A 356 -13.66 -9.55 4.64
N CYS A 357 -13.21 -10.76 4.32
CA CYS A 357 -13.81 -11.69 3.38
C CYS A 357 -13.72 -13.12 3.89
N LYS A 358 -14.53 -14.04 3.35
CA LYS A 358 -14.49 -15.46 3.72
C LYS A 358 -13.50 -16.24 2.85
N ILE A 359 -12.98 -17.36 3.35
CA ILE A 359 -12.14 -18.29 2.56
C ILE A 359 -12.79 -18.73 1.24
N THR A 360 -14.12 -18.75 1.19
CA THR A 360 -14.96 -19.13 0.04
C THR A 360 -15.20 -17.97 -0.94
N SER A 361 -14.84 -16.74 -0.57
CA SER A 361 -15.03 -15.55 -1.40
C SER A 361 -14.27 -15.67 -2.72
N SER A 362 -14.88 -15.22 -3.80
CA SER A 362 -14.24 -15.25 -5.12
C SER A 362 -13.14 -14.19 -5.22
N LEU A 363 -12.12 -14.46 -6.03
CA LEU A 363 -11.04 -13.50 -6.27
C LEU A 363 -11.57 -12.17 -6.84
N ALA A 364 -12.58 -12.21 -7.72
CA ALA A 364 -13.24 -11.02 -8.25
C ALA A 364 -13.87 -10.17 -7.15
N ALA A 365 -14.58 -10.81 -6.20
CA ALA A 365 -15.21 -10.11 -5.08
C ALA A 365 -14.16 -9.43 -4.19
N VAL A 366 -13.05 -10.13 -3.89
CA VAL A 366 -11.93 -9.57 -3.12
C VAL A 366 -11.29 -8.37 -3.83
N MET A 367 -10.98 -8.47 -5.12
CA MET A 367 -10.44 -7.35 -5.90
C MET A 367 -11.41 -6.15 -5.90
N ALA A 368 -12.69 -6.40 -6.13
CA ALA A 368 -13.73 -5.36 -6.15
C ALA A 368 -13.83 -4.64 -4.79
N GLN A 369 -13.84 -5.42 -3.70
CA GLN A 369 -13.91 -4.91 -2.34
C GLN A 369 -12.70 -4.05 -1.99
N MET A 370 -11.48 -4.55 -2.26
CA MET A 370 -10.25 -3.80 -2.00
C MET A 370 -10.21 -2.46 -2.75
N LEU A 371 -10.55 -2.46 -4.05
CA LEU A 371 -10.60 -1.24 -4.85
C LEU A 371 -11.68 -0.25 -4.38
N SER A 372 -12.86 -0.74 -4.03
CA SER A 372 -13.99 0.10 -3.57
C SER A 372 -13.71 0.77 -2.24
N HIS A 373 -13.02 0.05 -1.34
CA HIS A 373 -12.62 0.57 -0.03
C HIS A 373 -11.25 1.26 -0.03
N ARG A 374 -10.58 1.34 -1.19
CA ARG A 374 -9.20 1.83 -1.34
C ARG A 374 -8.24 1.19 -0.33
N ALA A 375 -8.43 -0.10 -0.10
CA ALA A 375 -7.63 -0.90 0.82
C ALA A 375 -6.54 -1.67 0.06
N THR A 376 -5.38 -1.83 0.71
CA THR A 376 -4.23 -2.57 0.14
C THR A 376 -4.32 -4.07 0.39
N HIS A 377 -5.22 -4.49 1.26
CA HIS A 377 -5.44 -5.87 1.67
C HIS A 377 -6.86 -6.07 2.20
N VAL A 378 -7.24 -7.34 2.37
CA VAL A 378 -8.46 -7.77 3.07
C VAL A 378 -8.10 -8.89 4.04
N TRP A 379 -8.69 -8.87 5.23
CA TRP A 379 -8.53 -9.92 6.23
C TRP A 379 -9.45 -11.09 5.91
N VAL A 380 -8.93 -12.31 6.01
CA VAL A 380 -9.69 -13.53 5.67
C VAL A 380 -10.19 -14.14 6.96
N ILE A 381 -11.50 -14.35 7.03
CA ILE A 381 -12.16 -15.05 8.12
C ILE A 381 -12.64 -16.44 7.68
N GLU A 382 -12.84 -17.32 8.66
CA GLU A 382 -13.40 -18.66 8.45
C GLU A 382 -14.82 -18.60 7.84
N ASP A 383 -15.26 -19.66 7.16
CA ASP A 383 -16.54 -19.65 6.44
C ASP A 383 -17.77 -19.63 7.36
N HIS A 384 -17.67 -20.35 8.49
CA HIS A 384 -18.76 -20.58 9.45
C HIS A 384 -18.70 -19.65 10.68
N SER A 385 -17.75 -18.71 10.71
CA SER A 385 -17.66 -17.66 11.73
C SER A 385 -17.63 -16.29 11.05
N ASP A 386 -17.98 -15.25 11.79
CA ASP A 386 -17.99 -13.88 11.24
C ASP A 386 -16.74 -13.09 11.63
N ASP A 387 -15.82 -13.69 12.39
CA ASP A 387 -14.76 -12.96 13.08
C ASP A 387 -13.48 -13.76 13.38
N ILE A 388 -13.44 -15.08 13.15
CA ILE A 388 -12.21 -15.87 13.32
C ILE A 388 -11.25 -15.59 12.17
N LEU A 389 -10.12 -14.97 12.48
CA LEU A 389 -9.09 -14.63 11.51
C LEU A 389 -8.27 -15.86 11.11
N VAL A 390 -8.14 -16.09 9.81
CA VAL A 390 -7.38 -17.22 9.25
C VAL A 390 -6.29 -16.79 8.26
N GLY A 391 -6.29 -15.53 7.83
CA GLY A 391 -5.29 -15.05 6.88
C GLY A 391 -5.49 -13.61 6.43
N VAL A 392 -4.71 -13.21 5.44
CA VAL A 392 -4.81 -11.93 4.74
C VAL A 392 -4.64 -12.16 3.23
N VAL A 393 -5.28 -11.34 2.40
CA VAL A 393 -5.00 -11.27 0.95
C VAL A 393 -4.59 -9.85 0.61
N GLY A 394 -3.35 -9.66 0.17
CA GLY A 394 -2.83 -8.41 -0.36
C GLY A 394 -2.68 -8.42 -1.88
N TYR A 395 -2.17 -7.32 -2.42
CA TYR A 395 -1.91 -7.22 -3.86
C TYR A 395 -0.93 -8.28 -4.38
N ALA A 396 0.13 -8.60 -3.63
CA ALA A 396 1.10 -9.62 -4.04
C ALA A 396 0.45 -11.00 -4.21
N ASP A 397 -0.46 -11.36 -3.30
CA ASP A 397 -1.17 -12.63 -3.32
C ASP A 397 -2.14 -12.73 -4.51
N ILE A 398 -2.84 -11.64 -4.82
CA ILE A 398 -3.69 -11.55 -6.01
C ILE A 398 -2.85 -11.71 -7.28
N LEU A 399 -1.72 -11.01 -7.37
CA LEU A 399 -0.80 -11.11 -8.52
C LEU A 399 -0.25 -12.54 -8.67
N ALA A 400 0.09 -13.21 -7.56
CA ALA A 400 0.50 -14.61 -7.57
C ALA A 400 -0.63 -15.53 -8.04
N ALA A 401 -1.86 -15.34 -7.56
CA ALA A 401 -3.02 -16.15 -7.91
C ALA A 401 -3.36 -16.07 -9.41
N VAL A 402 -3.32 -14.88 -10.00
CA VAL A 402 -3.66 -14.70 -11.44
C VAL A 402 -2.54 -15.13 -12.39
N THR A 403 -1.29 -15.17 -11.91
CA THR A 403 -0.12 -15.59 -12.72
C THR A 403 0.22 -17.06 -12.57
N LYS A 404 -0.32 -17.74 -11.55
CA LYS A 404 -0.11 -19.18 -11.33
C LYS A 404 -0.55 -19.96 -12.57
N GLN A 405 0.32 -20.83 -13.07
CA GLN A 405 -0.09 -21.76 -14.11
C GLN A 405 -1.12 -22.73 -13.51
N PRO A 406 -2.21 -23.07 -14.23
CA PRO A 406 -3.09 -24.13 -13.76
C PRO A 406 -2.23 -25.37 -13.57
N ALA A 407 -2.27 -25.96 -12.36
CA ALA A 407 -1.59 -27.22 -12.10
C ALA A 407 -2.03 -28.19 -13.20
N SER A 408 -1.06 -28.82 -13.89
CA SER A 408 -1.36 -29.87 -14.83
C SER A 408 -2.21 -30.90 -14.09
N VAL A 409 -3.46 -31.04 -14.51
CA VAL A 409 -4.32 -32.12 -14.04
C VAL A 409 -3.58 -33.41 -14.40
N THR A 410 -2.88 -34.00 -13.44
CA THR A 410 -2.39 -35.36 -13.57
C THR A 410 -3.63 -36.23 -13.68
N HIS A 411 -3.98 -36.59 -14.91
CA HIS A 411 -4.91 -37.67 -15.17
C HIS A 411 -4.34 -38.90 -14.46
N VAL A 412 -4.93 -39.26 -13.33
CA VAL A 412 -4.73 -40.57 -12.74
C VAL A 412 -5.40 -41.55 -13.69
N ASN A 413 -4.59 -42.24 -14.49
CA ASN A 413 -5.07 -43.34 -15.32
C ASN A 413 -5.64 -44.44 -14.40
N ARG A 414 -6.90 -44.75 -14.69
CA ARG A 414 -7.75 -45.81 -14.15
C ARG A 414 -7.12 -47.20 -14.36
N PRO A 415 -7.33 -48.18 -13.47
CA PRO A 415 -7.41 -49.57 -13.89
C PRO A 415 -8.88 -49.94 -14.13
N GLU A 416 -9.17 -50.37 -15.35
CA GLU A 416 -10.46 -50.93 -15.76
C GLU A 416 -10.76 -52.20 -14.96
N ALA A 417 -11.92 -52.25 -14.30
CA ALA A 417 -12.43 -53.48 -13.70
C ALA A 417 -13.03 -54.34 -14.82
N PHE A 418 -12.39 -55.48 -15.10
CA PHE A 418 -12.94 -56.53 -15.93
C PHE A 418 -14.16 -57.15 -15.26
N ALA A 419 -15.27 -57.19 -15.99
CA ALA A 419 -16.44 -57.98 -15.66
C ALA A 419 -16.11 -59.47 -15.62
N THR A 420 -16.62 -60.20 -14.64
CA THR A 420 -16.82 -61.65 -14.74
C THR A 420 -18.26 -61.95 -14.31
N LEU A 421 -19.07 -62.33 -15.30
CA LEU A 421 -20.36 -62.97 -15.10
C LEU A 421 -20.12 -64.42 -14.64
N CYS A 422 -20.79 -64.82 -13.57
CA CYS A 422 -21.20 -66.20 -13.29
C CYS A 422 -22.67 -66.16 -12.90
#